data_AF-A8V1G2-F1
#
_entry.id   AF-A8V1G2-F1
#
_cell.length_a   1.000
_cell.length_b   1.000
_cell.length_c   1.000
_cell.angle_alpha   90.00
_cell.angle_beta   90.00
_cell.angle_gamma   90.00
#
_symmetry.space_group_name_H-M   'P 1'
#
loop_
_entity.id
_entity.type
_entity.pdbx_description
1 polymer ?
#
loop_
_entity_poly.entity_id
_entity_poly.type
_entity_poly.pdbx_seq_one_letter_code
_entity_poly.pdbx_strand_id
1 'polypeptide(L)' 'MKKLIEKITTDKGIALTLEYDVEEGTYLLTIEKDSETVKFKGSIEEIQKASKKYFINSLKHLKNQIEISQLEELFKRS' A
#
# COMPACT_ATOMS: atom_id res chain seq x y z
N MET A 1 10.12 14.67 -8.43
CA MET A 1 9.43 14.22 -9.64
C MET A 1 8.97 12.82 -9.32
N LYS A 2 7.65 12.61 -9.28
CA LYS A 2 7.08 11.33 -8.88
C LYS A 2 6.85 10.46 -10.10
N LYS A 3 7.33 9.22 -10.03
CA LYS A 3 7.13 8.21 -11.05
C LYS A 3 6.12 7.21 -10.54
N LEU A 4 4.98 7.07 -11.21
CA LEU A 4 4.05 5.99 -10.91
C LEU A 4 4.75 4.65 -11.22
N ILE A 5 4.86 3.79 -10.20
CA ILE A 5 5.38 2.43 -10.35
C ILE A 5 4.22 1.52 -10.68
N GLU A 6 3.19 1.54 -9.84
CA GLU A 6 2.07 0.62 -9.96
C GLU A 6 0.80 1.21 -9.36
N LYS A 7 -0.35 0.91 -9.97
CA LYS A 7 -1.66 1.23 -9.43
C LYS A 7 -2.55 0.01 -9.54
N ILE A 8 -3.08 -0.44 -8.40
CA ILE A 8 -4.02 -1.54 -8.30
C ILE A 8 -5.34 -1.00 -7.77
N THR A 9 -6.44 -1.49 -8.31
CA THR A 9 -7.77 -1.25 -7.74
C THR A 9 -8.45 -2.60 -7.62
N THR A 10 -8.99 -2.86 -6.46
CA THR A 10 -9.63 -4.14 -6.13
C THR A 10 -11.14 -3.99 -6.20
N ASP A 11 -11.87 -5.07 -6.51
CA ASP A 11 -13.34 -5.11 -6.51
C ASP A 11 -13.97 -4.78 -5.14
N LYS A 12 -13.16 -4.73 -4.08
CA LYS A 12 -13.58 -4.33 -2.72
C LYS A 12 -13.49 -2.83 -2.46
N GLY A 13 -13.25 -2.01 -3.50
CA GLY A 13 -13.18 -0.55 -3.37
C GLY A 13 -11.87 -0.05 -2.74
N ILE A 14 -10.82 -0.88 -2.72
CA ILE A 14 -9.50 -0.49 -2.26
C ILE A 14 -8.64 -0.18 -3.49
N ALA A 15 -8.11 1.04 -3.57
CA ALA A 15 -7.11 1.45 -4.54
C ALA A 15 -5.75 1.62 -3.85
N LEU A 16 -4.73 1.01 -4.45
CA LEU A 16 -3.33 1.07 -4.01
C LEU A 16 -2.55 1.75 -5.13
N THR A 17 -1.85 2.82 -4.81
CA THR A 17 -1.00 3.55 -5.75
C THR A 17 0.41 3.61 -5.17
N LEU A 18 1.37 2.97 -5.83
CA LEU A 18 2.78 3.01 -5.49
C LEU A 18 3.51 3.94 -6.46
N GLU A 19 4.15 4.96 -5.91
CA GLU A 19 4.94 5.94 -6.64
C GLU A 19 6.37 5.94 -6.09
N TYR A 20 7.34 6.23 -6.95
CA TYR A 20 8.72 6.48 -6.55
C TYR A 20 9.03 7.97 -6.74
N ASP A 21 9.37 8.63 -5.64
CA ASP A 21 9.84 10.00 -5.66
C ASP A 21 11.33 10.03 -5.98
N VAL A 22 11.66 10.42 -7.20
CA VAL A 22 13.04 10.46 -7.69
C VAL A 22 13.84 11.59 -7.04
N GLU A 23 13.17 12.66 -6.58
CA GLU A 23 13.88 13.78 -5.94
C GLU A 23 14.33 13.40 -4.53
N GLU A 24 13.49 12.68 -3.80
CA GLU A 24 13.82 12.24 -2.43
C GLU A 24 14.43 10.83 -2.38
N GLY A 25 14.40 10.08 -3.48
CA GLY A 25 14.86 8.69 -3.54
C GLY A 25 14.00 7.74 -2.71
N THR A 26 12.73 8.07 -2.48
CA THR A 26 11.83 7.31 -1.59
C THR A 26 10.59 6.80 -2.31
N TYR A 27 9.99 5.74 -1.79
CA TYR A 27 8.71 5.25 -2.28
C TYR A 27 7.57 5.94 -1.53
N LEU A 28 6.43 6.06 -2.20
CA LEU A 28 5.19 6.60 -1.68
C LEU A 28 4.08 5.62 -2.02
N LEU A 29 3.53 4.96 -1.02
CA LEU A 29 2.34 4.10 -1.15
C LEU A 29 1.12 4.87 -0.65
N THR A 30 0.17 5.10 -1.55
CA THR A 30 -1.14 5.65 -1.24
C THR A 30 -2.17 4.52 -1.26
N ILE A 31 -2.94 4.39 -0.19
CA ILE A 31 -4.02 3.42 -0.03
C ILE A 31 -5.30 4.20 0.14
N GLU A 32 -6.24 4.01 -0.76
CA GLU A 32 -7.56 4.63 -0.74
C GLU A 32 -8.59 3.53 -0.55
N LYS A 33 -9.40 3.61 0.49
CA LYS A 33 -10.47 2.65 0.76
C LYS A 33 -11.71 3.41 1.20
N ASP A 34 -12.79 3.28 0.44
CA ASP A 34 -14.06 3.99 0.67
C ASP A 34 -13.87 5.52 0.73
N SER A 35 -13.72 6.09 1.93
CA SER A 35 -13.46 7.52 2.18
C SER A 35 -12.19 7.78 3.00
N GLU A 36 -11.42 6.74 3.31
CA GLU A 36 -10.14 6.85 3.99
C GLU A 36 -9.00 6.80 2.97
N THR A 37 -8.07 7.76 3.10
CA THR A 37 -6.83 7.77 2.34
C THR A 37 -5.66 7.74 3.31
N VAL A 38 -4.81 6.74 3.15
CA VAL A 38 -3.60 6.57 3.96
C VAL A 38 -2.39 6.59 3.06
N LYS A 39 -1.37 7.35 3.45
CA LYS A 39 -0.15 7.52 2.69
C LYS A 39 1.04 7.09 3.53
N PHE A 40 1.87 6.23 2.98
CA PHE A 40 3.13 5.79 3.56
C PHE A 40 4.26 6.26 2.66
N LYS A 41 5.27 6.91 3.25
CA LYS A 41 6.46 7.35 2.54
C LYS A 41 7.69 6.78 3.22
N GLY A 42 8.66 6.30 2.44
CA GLY A 42 9.91 5.77 2.95
C GLY A 42 10.50 4.71 2.03
N SER A 43 11.33 3.85 2.61
CA SER A 43 11.86 2.68 1.89
C SER A 43 10.75 1.62 1.69
N ILE A 44 10.88 0.74 0.68
CA ILE A 44 9.92 -0.37 0.46
C ILE A 44 9.70 -1.16 1.75
N GLU A 45 10.76 -1.49 2.50
CA GLU A 45 10.66 -2.22 3.78
C GLU A 45 9.88 -1.45 4.87
N GLU A 46 10.09 -0.14 4.97
CA GLU A 46 9.39 0.71 5.95
C GLU A 46 7.90 0.80 5.61
N ILE A 47 7.59 0.98 4.32
CA ILE A 47 6.23 1.00 3.79
C ILE A 47 5.56 -0.35 4.00
N GLN A 48 6.25 -1.46 3.74
CA GLN A 48 5.74 -2.81 4.03
C GLN A 48 5.39 -2.96 5.50
N LYS A 49 6.29 -2.56 6.40
CA LYS A 49 6.07 -2.68 7.85
C LYS A 49 4.91 -1.80 8.33
N ALA A 50 4.84 -0.56 7.83
CA ALA A 50 3.79 0.39 8.19
C ALA A 50 2.43 -0.01 7.61
N SER A 51 2.38 -0.40 6.33
CA SER A 51 1.17 -0.89 5.68
C SER A 51 0.69 -2.20 6.29
N LYS A 52 1.56 -3.17 6.55
CA LYS A 52 1.20 -4.43 7.22
C LYS A 52 0.62 -4.17 8.61
N LYS A 53 1.17 -3.22 9.37
CA LYS A 53 0.61 -2.81 10.68
C LYS A 53 -0.76 -2.13 10.53
N TYR A 54 -0.92 -1.25 9.53
CA TYR A 54 -2.19 -0.58 9.23
C TYR A 54 -3.26 -1.59 8.83
N PHE A 55 -2.95 -2.49 7.89
CA PHE A 55 -3.84 -3.59 7.51
C PHE A 55 -4.11 -4.53 8.66
N ILE A 56 -3.15 -4.96 9.48
CA ILE A 56 -3.43 -5.81 10.66
C ILE A 56 -4.41 -5.11 11.63
N ASN A 57 -4.26 -3.80 11.83
CA ASN A 57 -5.19 -3.04 12.67
C ASN A 57 -6.57 -2.87 12.02
N SER A 58 -6.65 -2.59 10.72
CA SER A 58 -7.92 -2.55 9.97
C SER A 58 -8.58 -3.94 9.82
N LEU A 59 -7.78 -5.02 9.75
CA LEU A 59 -8.21 -6.41 9.62
C LEU A 59 -8.59 -7.04 10.96
N LYS A 60 -8.12 -6.50 12.09
CA LYS A 60 -8.76 -6.80 13.38
C LYS A 60 -10.22 -6.36 13.42
N HIS A 61 -10.57 -5.34 12.63
CA HIS A 61 -11.96 -4.94 12.40
C HIS A 61 -12.63 -5.66 11.22
N LEU A 62 -11.87 -6.17 10.25
CA LEU A 62 -12.37 -6.86 9.06
C LEU A 62 -11.70 -8.22 8.87
N LYS A 63 -12.49 -9.28 9.05
CA LYS A 63 -12.21 -10.73 8.92
C LYS A 63 -11.51 -11.24 7.62
N ASN A 64 -10.71 -10.46 6.88
CA ASN A 64 -10.30 -10.78 5.51
C ASN A 64 -8.79 -11.03 5.33
N GLN A 65 -8.41 -12.31 5.28
CA GLN A 65 -7.06 -12.74 4.85
C GLN A 65 -6.69 -12.31 3.41
N ILE A 66 -7.68 -11.96 2.57
CA ILE A 66 -7.48 -11.66 1.14
C ILE A 66 -6.68 -10.36 0.91
N GLU A 67 -6.84 -9.35 1.78
CA GLU A 67 -6.19 -8.04 1.61
C GLU A 67 -4.69 -8.08 1.90
N ILE A 68 -4.24 -8.99 2.77
CA ILE A 68 -2.80 -9.18 3.07
C ILE A 68 -2.11 -9.85 1.89
N SER A 69 -2.73 -10.86 1.28
CA SER A 69 -2.11 -11.63 0.20
C SER A 69 -1.83 -10.78 -1.04
N GLN A 70 -2.71 -9.83 -1.38
CA GLN A 70 -2.49 -8.91 -2.51
C GLN A 70 -1.35 -7.92 -2.24
N LEU A 71 -1.21 -7.46 -0.98
CA LEU A 71 -0.05 -6.67 -0.58
C LEU A 71 1.24 -7.50 -0.61
N GLU A 72 1.22 -8.72 -0.09
CA GLU A 72 2.38 -9.60 -0.13
C GLU A 72 2.79 -9.95 -1.57
N GLU A 73 1.84 -10.05 -2.49
CA GLU A 73 2.10 -10.26 -3.91
C GLU A 73 2.75 -9.05 -4.59
N LEU A 74 2.25 -7.84 -4.31
CA LEU A 74 2.87 -6.56 -4.71
C LEU A 74 4.33 -6.49 -4.26
N PHE A 75 4.59 -6.92 -3.03
CA PHE A 75 5.89 -6.78 -2.38
C PHE A 75 6.86 -7.94 -2.63
N LYS A 76 6.38 -9.13 -2.99
CA LYS A 76 7.21 -10.29 -3.38
C LYS A 76 7.73 -10.22 -4.81
N ARG A 77 7.22 -9.33 -5.64
CA ARG A 77 7.64 -9.15 -7.04
C ARG A 77 8.90 -8.27 -7.20
N SER A 78 9.48 -7.75 -6.11
CA SER A 78 10.78 -7.07 -6.11
C SER A 78 11.96 -8.02 -5.98
#